data_AF-A0A7D5SV21-F1
#
_entry.id   AF-A0A7D5SV21-F1
#
_cell.length_a   1.000
_cell.length_b   1.000
_cell.length_c   1.000
_cell.angle_alpha   90.00
_cell.angle_beta   90.00
_cell.angle_gamma   90.00
#
_symmetry.space_group_name_H-M   'P 1'
#
loop_
_entity.id
_entity.type
_entity.pdbx_description
1 polymer ?
#
loop_
_entity_poly.entity_id
_entity_poly.type
_entity_poly.pdbx_seq_one_letter_code
_entity_poly.pdbx_strand_id
1 'polypeptide(L)'
;MPTVEVSLPEDVFTKLERMTEEEFVSREAAVEELLSMGLDAYTRDTGEEVAETDMADEFADDMWDTAEDPGMREEDDDFSF
;
A
#
# COMPACT_ATOMS: atom_id res chain seq x y z
N MET A 1 18.10 -12.83 3.40
CA MET A 1 18.37 -11.48 3.94
C MET A 1 19.88 -11.25 3.98
N PRO A 2 20.41 -10.14 3.45
CA PRO A 2 21.77 -9.72 3.77
C PRO A 2 21.90 -9.46 5.28
N THR A 3 23.04 -9.79 5.87
CA THR A 3 23.31 -9.51 7.29
C THR A 3 24.13 -8.23 7.40
N VAL A 4 23.68 -7.29 8.23
CA VAL A 4 24.37 -6.01 8.47
C VAL A 4 24.65 -5.90 9.96
N GLU A 5 25.89 -5.56 10.30
CA GLU A 5 26.30 -5.32 11.69
C GLU A 5 26.35 -3.81 11.96
N VAL A 6 25.68 -3.39 13.02
CA VAL A 6 25.63 -1.98 13.45
C VAL A 6 25.99 -1.86 14.92
N SER A 7 26.68 -0.78 15.26
CA SER A 7 26.95 -0.43 16.65
C SER A 7 25.92 0.59 17.13
N LEU A 8 25.29 0.30 18.27
CA LEU A 8 24.30 1.17 18.89
C LEU A 8 24.82 1.64 20.25
N PRO A 9 24.52 2.89 20.65
CA PRO A 9 24.66 3.32 22.03
C PRO A 9 23.89 2.39 22.99
N GLU A 10 24.43 2.17 24.19
CA GLU A 10 23.90 1.21 25.17
C GLU A 10 22.45 1.51 25.58
N ASP A 11 22.13 2.79 25.72
CA ASP A 11 20.79 3.30 26.03
C ASP A 11 19.78 3.01 24.91
N VAL A 12 20.18 3.21 23.66
CA VAL A 12 19.34 2.91 22.48
C VAL A 12 19.12 1.41 22.35
N PHE A 13 20.18 0.61 22.54
CA PHE A 13 20.11 -0.84 22.49
C PHE A 13 19.16 -1.38 23.56
N THR A 14 19.30 -0.93 24.81
CA THR A 14 18.44 -1.35 25.92
C THR A 14 16.97 -1.01 25.65
N LYS A 15 16.70 0.17 25.08
CA LYS A 15 15.35 0.57 24.70
C LYS A 15 14.78 -0.34 23.61
N LEU A 16 15.57 -0.66 22.58
CA LEU A 16 15.17 -1.55 21.49
C LEU A 16 14.81 -2.95 22.03
N GLU A 17 15.65 -3.53 22.89
CA GLU A 17 15.40 -4.87 23.46
C GLU A 17 14.10 -4.90 24.25
N ARG A 18 13.90 -3.92 25.14
CA ARG A 18 12.66 -3.82 25.92
C ARG A 18 11.42 -3.69 25.03
N MET A 19 11.47 -2.83 24.02
CA MET A 19 10.35 -2.62 23.10
C MET A 19 10.07 -3.88 22.26
N THR A 20 11.12 -4.57 21.83
CA THR A 20 11.01 -5.85 21.11
C THR A 20 10.30 -6.91 21.94
N GLU A 21 10.62 -7.03 23.23
CA GLU A 21 10.01 -8.00 24.14
C GLU A 21 8.53 -7.71 24.43
N GLU A 22 8.15 -6.43 24.47
CA GLU A 22 6.79 -6.00 24.84
C GLU A 22 5.81 -6.02 23.64
N GLU A 23 6.27 -5.63 22.44
CA GLU A 23 5.38 -5.31 21.31
C GLU A 23 5.53 -6.25 20.10
N PHE A 24 6.60 -7.06 20.03
CA PHE A 24 6.92 -7.82 18.81
C PHE A 24 7.07 -9.32 19.06
N VAL A 25 6.84 -10.11 18.00
CA VAL A 25 6.99 -11.57 18.02
C VAL A 25 8.45 -11.99 18.04
N SER A 26 9.32 -11.22 17.37
CA SER A 26 10.76 -11.47 17.32
C SER A 26 11.53 -10.18 17.09
N ARG A 27 12.82 -10.20 17.46
CA ARG A 27 13.75 -9.09 17.22
C ARG A 27 13.95 -8.78 15.74
N GLU A 28 13.96 -9.79 14.89
CA GLU A 28 14.09 -9.61 13.45
C GLU A 28 12.88 -8.87 12.87
N ALA A 29 11.67 -9.27 13.27
CA ALA A 29 10.44 -8.58 12.87
C ALA A 29 10.39 -7.13 13.38
N ALA A 30 10.79 -6.90 14.63
CA ALA A 30 10.85 -5.56 15.21
C ALA A 30 11.81 -4.65 14.43
N VAL A 31 13.02 -5.15 14.10
CA VAL A 31 14.01 -4.38 13.35
C VAL A 31 13.50 -4.05 11.95
N GLU A 32 12.90 -4.99 11.24
CA GLU A 32 12.36 -4.74 9.90
C GLU A 32 11.24 -3.71 9.90
N GLU A 33 10.27 -3.84 10.80
CA GLU A 33 9.14 -2.92 10.88
C GLU A 33 9.58 -1.51 11.27
N LEU A 34 10.47 -1.39 12.26
CA LEU A 34 11.03 -0.11 12.69
C LEU A 34 11.85 0.56 11.60
N LEU A 35 12.67 -0.21 10.87
CA LEU A 35 13.45 0.33 9.75
C LEU A 35 12.55 0.74 8.59
N SER A 36 11.51 -0.03 8.26
CA SER A 36 10.54 0.33 7.22
C SER A 36 9.81 1.63 7.57
N MET A 37 9.27 1.74 8.78
CA MET A 37 8.60 2.96 9.24
C MET A 37 9.54 4.16 9.26
N GLY A 38 10.80 3.95 9.69
CA GLY A 38 11.82 4.98 9.69
C GLY A 38 12.14 5.43 8.27
N LEU A 39 12.33 4.50 7.34
CA LEU A 39 12.55 4.83 5.93
C LEU A 39 11.36 5.60 5.38
N ASP A 40 10.13 5.11 5.54
CA ASP A 40 8.90 5.78 5.07
C ASP A 40 8.76 7.21 5.62
N ALA A 41 9.08 7.42 6.90
CA ALA A 41 9.03 8.74 7.51
C ALA A 41 10.05 9.72 6.90
N TYR A 42 11.23 9.23 6.51
CA TYR A 42 12.31 10.05 5.96
C TYR A 42 12.30 10.13 4.42
N THR A 43 11.69 9.16 3.72
CA THR A 43 11.56 9.15 2.25
C THR A 43 10.35 9.94 1.77
N ARG A 44 9.32 10.13 2.61
CA ARG A 44 8.16 10.98 2.27
C ARG A 44 8.50 12.45 2.04
N ASP A 45 9.59 12.97 2.61
CA ASP A 45 10.06 14.35 2.37
C ASP A 45 11.00 14.45 1.15
N THR A 46 11.50 13.33 0.63
CA THR A 46 12.34 13.29 -0.57
C THR A 46 11.51 13.02 -1.82
N GLY A 47 10.58 13.92 -2.13
CA GLY A 47 10.19 14.25 -3.50
C GLY A 47 9.84 13.11 -4.46
N GLU A 48 9.12 12.09 -4.02
CA GLU A 48 8.47 11.16 -4.94
C GLU A 48 7.06 10.88 -4.43
N GLU A 49 6.12 11.72 -4.88
CA GLU A 49 4.79 11.24 -5.23
C GLU A 49 5.00 10.05 -6.17
N VAL A 50 5.18 8.85 -5.62
CA VAL A 50 4.99 7.62 -6.37
C VAL A 50 3.51 7.62 -6.68
N ALA A 51 3.19 8.05 -7.89
CA ALA A 51 1.87 8.16 -8.47
C ALA A 51 1.00 6.97 -8.04
N GLU A 52 0.13 7.20 -7.05
CA GLU A 52 -0.98 6.31 -6.73
C GLU A 52 -2.12 6.47 -7.75
N THR A 53 -1.80 6.99 -8.95
CA THR A 53 -2.74 7.37 -9.99
C THR A 53 -3.14 6.19 -10.88
N ASP A 54 -2.36 5.10 -10.95
CA ASP A 54 -2.67 4.00 -11.89
C ASP A 54 -3.82 3.09 -11.42
N MET A 55 -4.02 2.87 -10.11
CA MET A 55 -5.11 1.99 -9.65
C MET A 55 -6.48 2.68 -9.67
N ALA A 56 -6.54 3.99 -9.42
CA ALA A 56 -7.80 4.73 -9.40
C ALA A 56 -8.34 4.98 -10.81
N ASP A 57 -7.48 5.27 -11.79
CA ASP A 57 -7.88 5.46 -13.18
C ASP A 57 -8.29 4.13 -13.85
N GLU A 58 -7.61 3.01 -13.57
CA GLU A 58 -7.99 1.68 -14.11
C GLU A 58 -9.37 1.21 -13.61
N PHE A 59 -9.71 1.50 -12.34
CA PHE A 59 -11.05 1.24 -11.81
C PHE A 59 -12.12 2.20 -12.35
N ALA A 60 -11.75 3.44 -12.67
CA ALA A 60 -12.69 4.43 -13.21
C ALA A 60 -13.07 4.11 -14.67
N ASP A 61 -12.12 3.63 -15.48
CA ASP A 61 -12.35 3.23 -16.88
C ASP A 61 -13.29 2.00 -16.96
N ASP A 62 -13.08 0.98 -16.12
CA ASP A 62 -13.91 -0.24 -16.06
C ASP A 62 -15.35 0.02 -15.55
N MET A 63 -15.52 1.04 -14.68
CA MET A 63 -16.86 1.48 -14.22
C MET A 63 -17.60 2.36 -15.23
N TRP A 64 -16.91 3.07 -16.11
CA TRP A 64 -17.54 3.84 -17.19
C TRP A 64 -18.03 2.93 -18.32
N ASP A 65 -17.28 1.88 -18.66
CA ASP A 65 -17.63 0.92 -19.73
C ASP A 65 -18.82 0.01 -19.36
N THR A 66 -19.16 -0.09 -18.07
CA THR A 66 -20.34 -0.82 -17.58
C THR A 66 -21.55 0.06 -17.23
N ALA A 67 -21.40 1.39 -17.29
CA ALA A 67 -22.48 2.34 -16.97
C ALA A 67 -23.24 2.88 -18.20
N GLU A 68 -22.77 2.62 -19.41
CA GLU A 68 -23.44 2.88 -20.69
C GLU A 68 -24.05 1.53 -21.16
N ASP A 69 -25.34 1.21 -21.16
CA ASP A 69 -26.59 1.96 -21.23
C ASP A 69 -27.75 0.96 -20.96
N PRO A 70 -28.55 1.09 -19.87
CA PRO A 70 -29.73 0.24 -19.65
C PRO A 70 -31.01 0.73 -20.37
N GLY A 71 -30.90 1.69 -21.29
CA GLY A 71 -32.00 2.43 -21.90
C GLY A 71 -32.36 2.10 -23.35
N MET A 72 -31.51 1.45 -24.14
CA MET A 72 -31.86 1.08 -25.54
C MET A 72 -32.69 -0.21 -25.61
N ARG A 73 -33.90 -0.15 -25.06
CA ARG A 73 -34.99 -1.08 -25.32
C ARG A 73 -36.19 -0.29 -25.85
N GLU A 74 -36.10 0.12 -27.10
CA GLU A 74 -37.20 0.66 -27.92
C GLU A 74 -37.32 -0.32 -29.10
N GLU A 75 -38.22 -1.31 -29.07
CA GLU A 75 -39.59 -1.22 -29.61
C GLU A 75 -39.60 -0.63 -31.04
N ASP A 76 -39.67 -1.50 -32.07
CA ASP A 76 -40.43 -1.24 -33.31
C ASP A 76 -40.56 -2.53 -34.18
N ASP A 77 -41.77 -3.07 -34.19
CA ASP A 77 -42.52 -3.82 -35.22
C ASP A 77 -41.84 -4.49 -36.43
N ASP A 78 -42.03 -5.82 -36.56
CA ASP A 78 -42.62 -6.39 -37.81
C ASP A 78 -43.30 -7.75 -37.54
N PHE A 79 -44.64 -7.74 -37.43
CA PHE A 79 -45.46 -8.95 -37.53
C PHE A 79 -45.74 -9.25 -39.01
N SER A 80 -45.13 -10.32 -39.56
CA SER A 80 -45.59 -10.93 -40.82
C SER A 80 -46.26 -12.29 -40.54
N PHE A 81 -47.50 -12.44 -41.00
CA PHE A 81 -48.24 -13.70 -41.07
C PHE A 81 -47.93 -14.44 -42.39
#